data_AF-X1DH05-F1
#
_entry.id   AF-X1DH05-F1
#
_cell.length_a   1.000
_cell.length_b   1.000
_cell.length_c   1.000
_cell.angle_alpha   90.00
_cell.angle_beta   90.00
_cell.angle_gamma   90.00
#
_symmetry.space_group_name_H-M   'P 1'
#
loop_
_entity.id
_entity.type
_entity.pdbx_description
1 polymer ?
#
loop_
_entity_poly.entity_id
_entity_poly.type
_entity_poly.pdbx_seq_one_letter_code
_entity_poly.pdbx_strand_id
1 'polypeptide(L)'
;MFEKHAIGKTHGGIAAIVSERTYQKIPELLKSKPSIFFFLDGIEDPYNLGYTIRSLYASGIDGLVMRQRNWHEVEGIIIKSSAGTSELIPIALIEDLETTTNFFKSKNYTIACTG
;
A
#
# COMPACT_ATOMS: atom_id res chain seq x y z
N MET A 1 -22.48 0.45 -22.13
CA MET A 1 -22.28 -0.59 -21.09
C MET A 1 -21.12 -0.22 -20.15
N PHE A 2 -19.96 0.19 -20.69
CA PHE A 2 -18.80 0.69 -19.92
C PHE A 2 -19.08 1.96 -19.10
N GLU A 3 -19.77 2.95 -19.67
CA GLU A 3 -20.06 4.22 -18.99
C GLU A 3 -20.84 4.08 -17.69
N LYS A 4 -21.61 3.00 -17.51
CA LYS A 4 -22.35 2.75 -16.26
C LYS A 4 -21.44 2.33 -15.09
N HIS A 5 -20.22 1.89 -15.38
CA HIS A 5 -19.27 1.36 -14.39
C HIS A 5 -17.99 2.19 -14.30
N ALA A 6 -17.86 3.25 -15.11
CA ALA A 6 -16.70 4.13 -15.12
C ALA A 6 -17.04 5.47 -14.47
N ILE A 7 -16.27 5.86 -13.44
CA ILE A 7 -16.45 7.13 -12.72
C ILE A 7 -15.78 8.30 -13.48
N GLY A 8 -14.81 8.02 -14.35
CA GLY A 8 -14.01 9.02 -15.06
C GLY A 8 -14.37 9.22 -16.53
N LYS A 9 -14.02 10.40 -17.07
CA LYS A 9 -14.19 10.73 -18.50
C LYS A 9 -13.27 9.96 -19.45
N THR A 10 -12.21 9.36 -18.93
CA THR A 10 -11.20 8.61 -19.70
C THR A 10 -11.04 7.21 -19.11
N HIS A 11 -11.62 6.19 -19.75
CA HIS A 11 -11.63 4.81 -19.26
C HIS A 11 -10.78 3.83 -20.10
N GLY A 12 -10.10 4.31 -21.15
CA GLY A 12 -9.19 3.49 -21.96
C GLY A 12 -9.85 2.33 -22.74
N GLY A 13 -11.18 2.26 -22.76
CA GLY A 13 -11.94 1.22 -23.47
C GLY A 13 -11.96 -0.17 -22.83
N ILE A 14 -11.29 -0.38 -21.70
CA ILE A 14 -11.14 -1.70 -21.04
C ILE A 14 -11.60 -1.60 -19.59
N ALA A 15 -12.34 -2.61 -19.12
CA ALA A 15 -12.73 -2.76 -17.73
C ALA A 15 -12.64 -4.24 -17.33
N ALA A 16 -12.37 -4.49 -16.04
CA ALA A 16 -12.33 -5.82 -15.46
C ALA A 16 -13.16 -5.83 -14.17
N ILE A 17 -13.86 -6.94 -13.92
CA ILE A 17 -14.47 -7.23 -12.62
C ILE A 17 -13.41 -7.97 -11.82
N VAL A 18 -13.09 -7.45 -10.64
CA VAL A 18 -12.06 -8.01 -9.76
C VAL A 18 -12.65 -8.29 -8.38
N SER A 19 -12.00 -9.15 -7.61
CA SER A 19 -12.31 -9.34 -6.19
C SER A 19 -11.91 -8.12 -5.37
N GLU A 20 -12.32 -8.11 -4.11
CA GLU A 20 -11.80 -7.14 -3.14
C GLU A 20 -10.28 -7.22 -3.01
N ARG A 21 -9.68 -6.08 -2.67
CA ARG A 21 -8.25 -5.99 -2.38
C ARG A 21 -7.92 -6.80 -1.13
N THR A 22 -6.90 -7.63 -1.23
CA THR A 22 -6.37 -8.41 -0.12
C THR A 22 -5.07 -7.83 0.38
N TYR A 23 -4.95 -7.71 1.71
CA TYR A 23 -3.72 -7.30 2.37
C TYR A 23 -3.01 -8.50 2.97
N GLN A 24 -1.68 -8.46 2.97
CA GLN A 24 -0.85 -9.51 3.51
C GLN A 24 -0.67 -9.33 5.01
N LYS A 25 -0.42 -10.42 5.73
CA LYS A 25 0.05 -10.32 7.12
C LYS A 25 1.56 -10.11 7.13
N ILE A 26 2.09 -9.41 8.14
CA ILE A 26 3.55 -9.21 8.27
C ILE A 26 4.33 -10.54 8.19
N PRO A 27 3.94 -11.65 8.86
CA PRO A 27 4.66 -12.91 8.73
C PRO A 27 4.69 -13.46 7.30
N GLU A 28 3.73 -13.11 6.45
CA GLU A 28 3.69 -13.53 5.04
C GLU A 28 4.67 -12.70 4.21
N LEU A 29 4.70 -11.39 4.44
CA LEU A 29 5.70 -10.50 3.84
C LEU A 29 7.13 -10.99 4.12
N LEU A 30 7.41 -11.45 5.34
CA LEU A 30 8.74 -11.90 5.74
C LEU A 30 9.20 -13.23 5.11
N LYS A 31 8.30 -14.01 4.48
CA LYS A 31 8.66 -15.32 3.90
C LYS A 31 9.63 -15.21 2.74
N SER A 32 9.63 -14.10 2.00
CA SER A 32 10.50 -13.87 0.85
C SER A 32 11.94 -13.51 1.21
N LYS A 33 12.32 -13.51 2.51
CA LYS A 33 13.55 -12.89 3.03
C LYS A 33 13.75 -11.44 2.54
N PRO A 34 12.71 -10.60 2.67
CA PRO A 34 12.78 -9.20 2.27
C PRO A 34 13.84 -8.46 3.09
N SER A 35 14.45 -7.43 2.50
CA SER A 35 15.52 -6.65 3.13
C SER A 35 15.05 -5.26 3.58
N ILE A 36 14.06 -4.67 2.89
CA ILE A 36 13.66 -3.28 3.10
C ILE A 36 12.13 -3.15 3.15
N PHE A 37 11.64 -2.67 4.29
CA PHE A 37 10.24 -2.28 4.49
C PHE A 37 10.14 -0.80 4.76
N PHE A 38 9.03 -0.21 4.33
CA PHE A 38 8.65 1.13 4.80
C PHE A 38 7.41 1.05 5.65
N PHE A 39 7.47 1.71 6.80
CA PHE A 39 6.30 1.99 7.60
C PHE A 39 5.80 3.39 7.26
N LEU A 40 4.57 3.51 6.74
CA LEU A 40 3.93 4.79 6.50
C LEU A 40 2.86 5.05 7.53
N ASP A 41 2.99 6.19 8.19
CA ASP A 41 1.99 6.70 9.10
C ASP A 41 1.87 8.22 9.02
N GLY A 42 0.67 8.72 9.30
CA GLY A 42 0.37 10.15 9.30
C GLY A 42 -0.01 10.74 7.93
N ILE A 43 -0.02 9.94 6.85
CA ILE A 43 -0.52 10.42 5.55
C ILE A 43 -2.05 10.43 5.55
N GLU A 44 -2.65 11.63 5.49
CA GLU A 44 -4.10 11.82 5.48
C GLU A 44 -4.69 12.06 4.09
N ASP A 45 -3.92 12.67 3.19
CA ASP A 45 -4.37 12.96 1.83
C ASP A 45 -4.15 11.75 0.89
N PRO A 46 -5.20 11.30 0.15
CA PRO A 46 -5.11 10.12 -0.71
C PRO A 46 -4.21 10.32 -1.95
N TYR A 47 -4.00 11.56 -2.42
CA TYR A 47 -3.04 11.82 -3.49
C TYR A 47 -1.62 11.60 -3.00
N ASN A 48 -1.28 12.17 -1.85
CA ASN A 48 0.02 11.99 -1.20
C ASN A 48 0.30 10.52 -0.89
N LEU A 49 -0.70 9.76 -0.44
CA LEU A 49 -0.56 8.32 -0.23
C LEU A 49 -0.19 7.60 -1.53
N GLY A 50 -0.93 7.83 -2.62
CA GLY A 50 -0.63 7.18 -3.90
C GLY A 50 0.70 7.60 -4.52
N TYR A 51 1.07 8.88 -4.44
CA TYR A 51 2.40 9.34 -4.89
C TYR A 51 3.53 8.70 -4.08
N THR A 52 3.34 8.55 -2.76
CA THR A 52 4.31 7.90 -1.88
C THR A 52 4.44 6.42 -2.23
N ILE A 53 3.32 5.71 -2.39
CA ILE A 53 3.30 4.30 -2.80
C ILE A 53 4.04 4.10 -4.13
N ARG A 54 3.83 5.01 -5.11
CA ARG A 54 4.52 4.97 -6.39
C ARG A 54 6.03 5.14 -6.25
N SER A 55 6.47 6.12 -5.48
CA SER A 55 7.88 6.36 -5.23
C SER A 55 8.54 5.19 -4.51
N LEU A 56 7.89 4.63 -3.48
CA LEU A 56 8.39 3.48 -2.74
C LEU A 56 8.50 2.23 -3.60
N TYR A 57 7.48 1.93 -4.41
CA TYR A 57 7.53 0.83 -5.35
C TYR A 57 8.69 0.98 -6.35
N ALA A 58 8.87 2.18 -6.91
CA ALA A 58 9.97 2.48 -7.83
C ALA A 58 11.36 2.39 -7.16
N SER A 59 11.44 2.64 -5.86
CA SER A 59 12.66 2.46 -5.06
C SER A 59 13.00 0.99 -4.75
N GLY A 60 12.14 0.04 -5.12
CA GLY A 60 12.41 -1.39 -4.97
C GLY A 60 12.28 -1.90 -3.54
N ILE A 61 11.38 -1.30 -2.73
CA ILE A 61 11.11 -1.83 -1.39
C ILE A 61 10.36 -3.17 -1.48
N ASP A 62 10.57 -4.04 -0.51
CA ASP A 62 9.97 -5.38 -0.51
C ASP A 62 8.55 -5.40 0.04
N GLY A 63 8.18 -4.40 0.85
CA GLY A 63 6.84 -4.32 1.40
C GLY A 63 6.55 -3.00 2.10
N LEU A 64 5.29 -2.62 2.04
CA LEU A 64 4.73 -1.47 2.71
C LEU A 64 3.93 -1.92 3.93
N VAL A 65 4.17 -1.27 5.07
CA VAL A 65 3.40 -1.45 6.29
C VAL A 65 2.70 -0.13 6.60
N MET A 66 1.41 -0.17 6.87
CA MET A 66 0.64 1.03 7.18
C MET A 66 -0.49 0.74 8.18
N ARG A 67 -0.98 1.76 8.87
CA ARG A 67 -2.14 1.60 9.76
C ARG A 67 -3.41 1.29 8.97
N GLN A 68 -4.27 0.45 9.55
CA GLN A 68 -5.63 0.24 9.03
C GLN A 68 -6.35 1.60 8.96
N ARG A 69 -6.85 1.95 7.77
CA ARG A 69 -7.68 3.13 7.53
C ARG A 69 -8.76 2.77 6.52
N ASN A 70 -9.92 3.41 6.64
CA ASN A 70 -10.98 3.25 5.66
C ASN A 70 -10.73 4.19 4.46
N TRP A 71 -10.25 3.63 3.36
CA TRP A 71 -9.99 4.35 2.11
C TRP A 71 -11.00 4.04 1.01
N HIS A 72 -12.08 3.30 1.31
CA HIS A 72 -13.00 2.76 0.28
C HIS A 72 -13.55 3.84 -0.66
N GLU A 73 -13.90 5.02 -0.14
CA GLU A 73 -14.45 6.12 -0.95
C GLU A 73 -13.42 6.79 -1.86
N VAL A 74 -12.13 6.67 -1.54
CA VAL A 74 -11.03 7.35 -2.23
C VAL A 74 -10.04 6.39 -2.89
N GLU A 75 -10.36 5.11 -2.94
CA GLU A 75 -9.49 4.06 -3.49
C GLU A 75 -9.17 4.32 -4.97
N GLY A 76 -10.14 4.82 -5.74
CA GLY A 76 -9.91 5.25 -7.13
C GLY A 76 -8.90 6.40 -7.27
N ILE A 77 -8.82 7.29 -6.29
CA ILE A 77 -7.80 8.37 -6.25
C ILE A 77 -6.42 7.74 -6.03
N ILE A 78 -6.29 6.87 -5.02
CA ILE A 78 -5.02 6.21 -4.67
C ILE A 78 -4.50 5.35 -5.83
N ILE A 79 -5.36 4.56 -6.47
CA ILE A 79 -4.98 3.73 -7.63
C ILE A 79 -4.48 4.62 -8.77
N LYS A 80 -5.18 5.72 -9.06
CA LYS A 80 -4.81 6.64 -10.13
C LYS A 80 -3.51 7.39 -9.84
N SER A 81 -3.37 7.98 -8.65
CA SER A 81 -2.18 8.76 -8.27
C SER A 81 -0.93 7.87 -8.12
N SER A 82 -1.11 6.61 -7.71
CA SER A 82 -0.04 5.61 -7.68
C SER A 82 0.36 5.06 -9.04
N ALA A 83 -0.36 5.41 -10.12
CA ALA A 83 -0.20 4.79 -11.44
C ALA A 83 -0.34 3.26 -11.41
N GLY A 84 -1.22 2.75 -10.54
CA GLY A 84 -1.51 1.32 -10.36
C GLY A 84 -0.52 0.57 -9.46
N THR A 85 0.57 1.18 -8.99
CA THR A 85 1.55 0.48 -8.15
C THR A 85 1.00 0.08 -6.78
N SER A 86 -0.10 0.70 -6.33
CA SER A 86 -0.83 0.25 -5.14
C SER A 86 -1.37 -1.18 -5.25
N GLU A 87 -1.59 -1.70 -6.46
CA GLU A 87 -1.99 -3.11 -6.68
C GLU A 87 -0.80 -4.07 -6.81
N LEU A 88 0.41 -3.53 -6.94
CA LEU A 88 1.63 -4.32 -7.21
C LEU A 88 2.51 -4.45 -5.98
N ILE A 89 2.53 -3.43 -5.13
CA ILE A 89 3.35 -3.44 -3.93
C ILE A 89 2.70 -4.34 -2.86
N PRO A 90 3.45 -5.23 -2.19
CA PRO A 90 2.96 -5.97 -1.04
C PRO A 90 2.63 -5.02 0.11
N ILE A 91 1.39 -5.01 0.60
CA ILE A 91 0.94 -4.16 1.70
C ILE A 91 0.47 -5.02 2.87
N ALA A 92 0.95 -4.72 4.08
CA ALA A 92 0.39 -5.20 5.33
C ALA A 92 -0.22 -4.06 6.15
N LEU A 93 -1.40 -4.34 6.71
CA LEU A 93 -2.11 -3.42 7.60
C LEU A 93 -1.83 -3.80 9.05
N ILE A 94 -1.57 -2.80 9.87
CA ILE A 94 -1.31 -2.97 11.31
C ILE A 94 -2.27 -2.14 12.15
N GLU A 95 -2.46 -2.56 13.38
CA GLU A 95 -3.22 -1.82 14.39
C GLU A 95 -2.30 -0.91 15.21
N ASP A 96 -1.17 -1.46 15.66
CA ASP A 96 -0.26 -0.82 16.59
C ASP A 96 1.20 -0.82 16.09
N LEU A 97 1.82 0.35 16.15
CA LEU A 97 3.19 0.57 15.72
C LEU A 97 4.18 -0.08 16.69
N GLU A 98 3.92 -0.01 18.00
CA GLU A 98 4.87 -0.51 19.01
C GLU A 98 5.06 -2.03 18.87
N THR A 99 3.95 -2.76 18.83
CA THR A 99 3.89 -4.21 18.63
C THR A 99 4.58 -4.61 17.32
N THR A 100 4.29 -3.88 16.24
CA THR A 100 4.90 -4.14 14.93
C THR A 100 6.41 -3.92 14.97
N THR A 101 6.85 -2.80 15.52
CA THR A 101 8.27 -2.43 15.65
C THR A 101 9.03 -3.46 16.47
N ASN A 102 8.47 -3.89 17.61
CA ASN A 102 9.05 -4.93 18.46
C ASN A 102 9.14 -6.28 17.73
N PHE A 103 8.14 -6.63 16.93
CA PHE A 103 8.17 -7.82 16.10
C PHE A 103 9.30 -7.76 15.06
N PHE A 104 9.47 -6.65 14.33
CA PHE A 104 10.59 -6.49 13.38
C PHE A 104 11.96 -6.56 14.06
N LYS A 105 12.12 -5.94 15.24
CA LYS A 105 13.35 -6.07 16.05
C LYS A 105 13.65 -7.52 16.42
N SER A 106 12.63 -8.29 16.84
CA SER A 106 12.77 -9.72 17.16
C SER A 106 13.22 -10.58 15.97
N LYS A 107 13.07 -10.05 14.75
CA LYS A 107 13.52 -10.67 13.49
C LYS A 107 14.84 -10.08 12.97
N ASN A 108 15.57 -9.35 13.81
CA ASN A 108 16.86 -8.71 13.51
C ASN A 108 16.80 -7.60 12.45
N TYR A 109 15.67 -6.91 12.30
CA TYR A 109 15.61 -5.70 11.48
C TYR A 109 16.07 -4.48 12.28
N THR A 110 16.86 -3.63 11.63
CA THR A 110 17.19 -2.29 12.12
C THR A 110 16.08 -1.33 11.72
N ILE A 111 15.61 -0.51 12.67
CA ILE A 111 14.63 0.53 12.40
C ILE A 111 15.34 1.87 12.33
N ALA A 112 15.13 2.56 11.21
CA ALA A 112 15.52 3.94 11.02
C ALA A 112 14.25 4.78 10.87
N CYS A 113 14.22 5.94 11.51
CA CYS A 113 13.09 6.87 11.45
C CYS A 113 13.59 8.20 10.88
N THR A 114 12.74 8.85 10.08
CA THR A 114 12.92 10.25 9.68
C THR A 114 11.79 11.06 10.28
N GLY A 115 12.12 12.25 10.79
CA GLY A 115 11.16 13.26 11.24
C GLY A 115 10.97 14.34 10.19
#